data_AF-A0A7C4G2D2-F1
#
_entry.id   AF-A0A7C4G2D2-F1
#
_cell.length_a   1.000
_cell.length_b   1.000
_cell.length_c   1.000
_cell.angle_alpha   90.00
_cell.angle_beta   90.00
_cell.angle_gamma   90.00
#
_symmetry.space_group_name_H-M   'P 1'
#
loop_
_entity.id
_entity.type
_entity.pdbx_description
1 polymer ?
#
loop_
_entity_poly.entity_id
_entity_poly.type
_entity_poly.pdbx_seq_one_letter_code
_entity_poly.pdbx_strand_id
1 'polypeptide(L)'
;MDSALYVGRVLDAYRATPGACGAVHKPDRAFALRLFARGVPLAVENALVLAAARRMARPAEAPPLGVIRSLAYFSPVIEEVLTLRVGEDYFQHLRHRLARHSG
;
A
#
# COMPACT_ATOMS: atom_id res chain seq x y z
N MET A 1 9.44 -10.98 13.83
CA MET A 1 10.03 -10.35 12.63
C MET A 1 10.87 -9.18 13.09
N ASP A 2 12.12 -9.08 12.66
CA ASP A 2 12.95 -7.91 12.97
C ASP A 2 12.56 -6.68 12.12
N SER A 3 13.11 -5.52 12.47
CA SER A 3 12.78 -4.25 11.81
C SER A 3 13.28 -4.20 10.36
N ALA A 4 14.41 -4.82 10.04
CA ALA A 4 15.00 -4.78 8.70
C ALA A 4 14.16 -5.59 7.71
N LEU A 5 13.72 -6.79 8.11
CA LEU A 5 12.83 -7.64 7.31
C LEU A 5 11.46 -6.98 7.11
N TYR A 6 10.88 -6.40 8.17
CA TYR A 6 9.62 -5.69 8.07
C TYR A 6 9.71 -4.50 7.11
N VAL A 7 10.73 -3.66 7.28
CA VAL A 7 10.95 -2.48 6.42
C VAL A 7 11.20 -2.90 4.98
N GLY A 8 11.98 -3.95 4.75
CA GLY A 8 12.20 -4.52 3.41
C GLY A 8 10.87 -4.88 2.75
N ARG A 9 10.05 -5.70 3.41
CA ARG A 9 8.75 -6.13 2.89
C ARG A 9 7.80 -4.97 2.57
N VAL A 10 7.68 -4.01 3.47
CA VAL A 10 6.83 -2.83 3.25
C VAL A 10 7.30 -2.02 2.04
N LEU A 11 8.61 -1.83 1.90
CA LEU A 11 9.17 -1.06 0.79
C LEU A 11 9.06 -1.81 -0.54
N ASP A 12 9.23 -3.13 -0.55
CA ASP A 12 9.05 -3.94 -1.76
C ASP A 12 7.60 -3.95 -2.21
N ALA A 13 6.64 -4.05 -1.28
CA ALA A 13 5.23 -3.90 -1.58
C ALA A 13 4.90 -2.51 -2.12
N TYR A 14 5.48 -1.45 -1.56
CA TYR A 14 5.31 -0.08 -2.07
C TYR A 14 5.85 0.09 -3.49
N ARG A 15 7.02 -0.48 -3.79
CA ARG A 15 7.59 -0.47 -5.15
C ARG A 15 6.68 -1.15 -6.17
N ALA A 16 6.04 -2.24 -5.76
CA ALA A 16 5.15 -3.01 -6.61
C ALA A 16 3.73 -2.41 -6.72
N THR A 17 3.43 -1.30 -6.03
CA THR A 17 2.08 -0.74 -5.98
C THR A 17 1.74 0.03 -7.26
N PRO A 18 0.68 -0.35 -8.00
CA PRO A 18 0.27 0.38 -9.19
C PRO A 18 -0.05 1.86 -8.92
N GLY A 19 0.47 2.74 -9.75
CA GLY A 19 0.31 4.19 -9.61
C GLY A 19 1.21 4.85 -8.57
N ALA A 20 2.11 4.10 -7.92
CA ALA A 20 3.25 4.66 -7.20
C ALA A 20 4.45 4.84 -8.14
N CYS A 21 5.37 5.75 -7.79
CA CYS A 21 6.54 6.02 -8.60
C CYS A 21 7.58 4.89 -8.57
N GLY A 22 7.44 3.93 -7.65
CA GLY A 22 8.40 2.84 -7.45
C GLY A 22 9.74 3.26 -6.83
N ALA A 23 10.01 4.57 -6.68
CA ALA A 23 11.20 5.08 -6.03
C ALA A 23 11.03 5.10 -4.50
N VAL A 24 12.01 4.56 -3.79
CA VAL A 24 12.07 4.57 -2.32
C VAL A 24 13.09 5.58 -1.86
N HIS A 25 12.64 6.57 -1.09
CA HIS A 25 13.49 7.61 -0.53
C HIS A 25 13.75 7.41 0.97
N LYS A 26 14.70 8.16 1.53
CA LYS A 26 15.01 8.15 2.96
C LYS A 26 13.76 8.37 3.85
N PRO A 27 12.83 9.28 3.53
CA PRO A 27 11.60 9.44 4.31
C PRO A 27 10.69 8.19 4.31
N ASP A 28 10.65 7.43 3.22
CA ASP A 28 9.82 6.21 3.14
C ASP A 28 10.39 5.11 4.04
N ARG A 29 11.71 4.94 4.06
CA ARG A 29 12.40 4.06 5.02
C ARG A 29 12.10 4.47 6.47
N ALA A 30 12.22 5.76 6.78
CA ALA A 30 11.91 6.27 8.11
C ALA A 30 10.44 6.08 8.48
N PHE A 31 9.52 6.20 7.53
CA PHE A 31 8.10 5.91 7.74
C PHE A 31 7.85 4.42 8.03
N ALA A 32 8.42 3.51 7.24
CA ALA A 32 8.32 2.06 7.48
C ALA A 32 8.89 1.66 8.85
N LEU A 33 10.02 2.25 9.27
CA LEU A 33 10.58 2.06 10.62
C LEU A 33 9.63 2.54 11.71
N ARG A 34 8.96 3.68 11.52
CA ARG A 34 7.95 4.17 12.48
C ARG A 34 6.74 3.24 12.58
N LEU A 35 6.30 2.65 11.48
CA LEU A 35 5.23 1.64 11.50
C LEU A 35 5.65 0.41 12.32
N PHE A 36 6.88 -0.09 12.10
CA PHE A 36 7.43 -1.18 12.89
C PHE A 36 7.50 -0.84 14.38
N ALA A 37 8.04 0.34 14.73
CA ALA A 37 8.14 0.80 16.10
C ALA A 37 6.79 0.95 16.80
N ARG A 38 5.72 1.27 16.04
CA ARG A 38 4.33 1.32 16.52
C ARG A 38 3.69 -0.07 16.65
N GLY A 39 4.37 -1.15 16.27
CA GLY A 39 3.82 -2.50 16.28
C GLY A 39 2.77 -2.74 15.18
N VAL A 40 2.76 -1.95 14.11
CA VAL A 40 1.83 -2.12 13.00
C VAL A 40 2.15 -3.45 12.29
N PRO A 41 1.17 -4.34 12.09
CA PRO A 41 1.38 -5.61 11.38
C PRO A 41 1.58 -5.39 9.87
N LEU A 42 1.99 -6.43 9.15
CA LEU A 42 2.12 -6.40 7.69
C LEU A 42 0.80 -6.21 6.92
N ALA A 43 -0.31 -5.96 7.61
CA ALA A 43 -1.55 -5.43 7.03
C ALA A 43 -1.33 -4.10 6.26
N VAL A 44 -0.16 -3.46 6.41
CA VAL A 44 0.30 -2.38 5.51
C VAL A 44 0.26 -2.82 4.04
N GLU A 45 0.62 -4.07 3.72
CA GLU A 45 0.55 -4.60 2.35
C GLU A 45 -0.90 -4.59 1.82
N ASN A 46 -1.87 -4.94 2.69
CA ASN A 46 -3.30 -4.88 2.38
C ASN A 46 -3.77 -3.44 2.12
N ALA A 47 -3.24 -2.47 2.85
CA ALA A 47 -3.54 -1.05 2.63
C ALA A 47 -3.03 -0.54 1.28
N LEU A 48 -1.84 -0.97 0.85
CA LEU A 48 -1.30 -0.64 -0.47
C LEU A 48 -2.18 -1.19 -1.60
N VAL A 49 -2.60 -2.46 -1.47
CA VAL A 49 -3.53 -3.11 -2.41
C VAL A 49 -4.87 -2.38 -2.47
N LEU A 50 -5.45 -2.05 -1.32
CA LEU A 50 -6.74 -1.35 -1.25
C LEU A 50 -6.68 0.03 -1.89
N ALA A 51 -5.64 0.80 -1.59
CA ALA A 51 -5.43 2.11 -2.18
C ALA A 51 -5.25 2.03 -3.71
N ALA A 52 -4.44 1.10 -4.21
CA ALA A 52 -4.27 0.88 -5.64
C ALA A 52 -5.60 0.51 -6.31
N ALA A 53 -6.36 -0.43 -5.73
CA ALA A 53 -7.64 -0.86 -6.27
C ALA A 53 -8.65 0.29 -6.36
N ARG A 54 -8.70 1.15 -5.35
CA ARG A 54 -9.55 2.37 -5.35
C ARG A 54 -9.16 3.35 -6.45
N ARG A 55 -7.87 3.54 -6.67
CA ARG A 55 -7.37 4.43 -7.74
C ARG A 55 -7.73 3.91 -9.12
N MET A 56 -7.71 2.59 -9.30
CA MET A 56 -8.09 1.94 -10.56
C MET A 56 -9.59 1.88 -10.80
N ALA A 57 -10.39 1.79 -9.74
CA ALA A 57 -11.84 1.86 -9.82
C ALA A 57 -12.38 3.29 -10.02
N ARG A 58 -11.50 4.28 -10.15
CA ARG A 58 -11.90 5.68 -10.31
C ARG A 58 -12.63 5.87 -11.66
N PRO A 59 -13.77 6.59 -11.70
CA PRO A 59 -14.48 6.89 -12.95
C PRO A 59 -13.60 7.59 -13.98
N ALA A 60 -13.83 7.31 -15.26
CA ALA A 60 -13.04 7.88 -16.37
C ALA A 60 -13.24 9.39 -16.53
N GLU A 61 -14.39 9.90 -16.07
CA GLU A 61 -14.78 11.30 -16.12
C GLU A 61 -14.11 12.13 -15.00
N ALA A 62 -13.49 11.47 -14.02
CA ALA A 62 -12.82 12.15 -12.93
C ALA A 62 -11.43 12.67 -13.39
N PRO A 63 -10.96 13.85 -12.92
CA PRO A 63 -9.64 14.38 -13.27
C PRO A 63 -8.53 13.36 -13.04
N PRO A 64 -7.47 13.20 -13.85
CA PRO A 64 -6.48 12.14 -13.66
C PRO A 64 -5.77 12.23 -12.28
N LEU A 65 -5.37 11.08 -11.72
CA LEU A 65 -4.55 11.07 -10.50
C LEU A 65 -3.06 11.22 -10.87
N GLY A 66 -2.36 12.08 -10.12
CA GLY A 66 -0.89 12.09 -10.15
C GLY A 66 -0.30 10.80 -9.58
N VAL A 67 0.96 10.53 -9.94
CA VAL A 67 1.75 9.41 -9.40
C VAL A 67 1.96 9.59 -7.89
N ILE A 68 1.82 8.53 -7.11
CA ILE A 68 2.12 8.53 -5.67
C ILE A 68 3.64 8.55 -5.50
N ARG A 69 4.16 9.56 -4.79
CA ARG A 69 5.61 9.78 -4.66
C ARG A 69 6.19 9.40 -3.30
N SER A 70 5.37 9.02 -2.34
CA SER A 70 5.83 8.61 -1.00
C SER A 70 4.90 7.59 -0.38
N LEU A 71 5.49 6.68 0.39
CA LEU A 71 4.79 5.70 1.21
C LEU A 71 3.85 6.36 2.24
N ALA A 72 4.19 7.56 2.73
CA ALA A 72 3.37 8.27 3.70
C ALA A 72 1.97 8.62 3.16
N TYR A 73 1.78 8.66 1.83
CA TYR A 73 0.48 8.84 1.19
C TYR A 73 -0.56 7.80 1.65
N PHE A 74 -0.11 6.59 1.98
CA PHE A 74 -0.99 5.49 2.37
C PHE A 74 -1.40 5.52 3.84
N SER A 75 -0.90 6.47 4.65
CA SER A 75 -1.24 6.58 6.08
C SER A 75 -2.74 6.45 6.38
N PRO A 76 -3.66 7.20 5.72
CA PRO A 76 -5.09 7.06 6.03
C PRO A 76 -5.64 5.66 5.72
N VAL A 77 -5.17 5.01 4.65
CA VAL A 77 -5.63 3.67 4.26
C VAL A 77 -5.03 2.59 5.18
N ILE A 78 -3.82 2.81 5.70
CA ILE A 78 -3.23 1.93 6.70
C ILE A 78 -4.09 1.95 7.97
N GLU A 79 -4.40 3.13 8.50
CA GLU A 79 -5.26 3.24 9.68
C GLU A 79 -6.65 2.63 9.44
N GLU A 80 -7.22 2.82 8.24
CA GLU A 80 -8.48 2.17 7.86
C GLU A 80 -8.38 0.64 7.90
N VAL A 81 -7.37 0.05 7.25
CA VAL A 81 -7.18 -1.41 7.20
C VAL A 81 -6.95 -2.01 8.60
N LEU A 82 -6.31 -1.28 9.51
CA LEU A 82 -6.14 -1.72 10.89
C LEU A 82 -7.46 -1.78 11.67
N THR A 83 -8.49 -1.03 11.25
CA THR A 83 -9.82 -1.01 11.89
C THR A 83 -10.86 -1.85 11.17
N LEU A 84 -10.60 -2.19 9.90
CA LEU A 84 -11.51 -2.95 9.05
C LEU A 84 -11.68 -4.38 9.54
N ARG A 85 -12.93 -4.82 9.66
CA ARG A 85 -13.29 -6.23 9.94
C ARG A 85 -13.51 -7.00 8.65
N VAL A 86 -12.52 -7.01 7.76
CA VAL A 86 -12.53 -7.83 6.55
C VAL A 86 -11.49 -8.94 6.66
N GLY A 87 -11.84 -10.13 6.14
CA GLY A 87 -10.92 -11.26 6.07
C GLY A 87 -9.88 -11.09 4.97
N GLU A 88 -8.85 -11.93 5.02
CA GLU A 88 -7.76 -11.94 4.03
C GLU A 88 -8.29 -12.20 2.60
N ASP A 89 -9.37 -12.97 2.45
CA ASP A 89 -10.01 -13.27 1.17
C ASP A 89 -10.41 -12.01 0.38
N TYR A 90 -10.82 -10.95 1.08
CA TYR A 90 -11.15 -9.67 0.45
C TYR A 90 -9.91 -9.06 -0.22
N PHE A 91 -8.77 -9.05 0.48
CA PHE A 91 -7.53 -8.53 -0.08
C PHE A 91 -6.95 -9.43 -1.15
N GLN A 92 -7.12 -10.76 -1.05
CA GLN A 92 -6.76 -11.69 -2.13
C GLN A 92 -7.56 -11.39 -3.41
N HIS A 93 -8.88 -11.18 -3.28
CA HIS A 93 -9.71 -10.75 -4.41
C HIS A 93 -9.20 -9.45 -5.05
N LEU A 94 -8.85 -8.44 -4.22
CA LEU A 94 -8.28 -7.19 -4.72
C LEU A 94 -6.93 -7.40 -5.44
N ARG A 95 -6.03 -8.22 -4.91
CA ARG A 95 -4.76 -8.57 -5.56
C ARG A 95 -4.98 -9.21 -6.92
N HIS A 96 -5.91 -10.17 -7.02
CA HIS A 96 -6.27 -10.80 -8.29
C HIS A 96 -6.83 -9.78 -9.29
N ARG A 97 -7.67 -8.84 -8.83
CA ARG A 97 -8.17 -7.76 -9.68
C ARG A 97 -7.05 -6.87 -10.20
N LEU A 98 -6.09 -6.47 -9.36
CA LEU A 98 -4.94 -5.63 -9.76
C LEU A 98 -4.05 -6.33 -10.80
N ALA A 99 -3.76 -7.62 -10.60
CA ALA A 99 -2.94 -8.41 -11.53
C ALA A 99 -3.55 -8.48 -12.94
N ARG A 100 -4.88 -8.56 -13.05
CA ARG A 100 -5.60 -8.63 -14.34
C ARG A 100 -5.57 -7.34 -15.15
N HIS A 101 -5.30 -6.20 -14.53
CA HIS A 101 -5.29 -4.89 -15.17
C HIS A 101 -3.86 -4.35 -15.37
N SER A 102 -2.85 -5.09 -14.92
CA SER A 102 -1.43 -4.77 -15.09
C SER A 102 -0.78 -5.60 -16.21
N GLY A 103 -1.59 -6.30 -17.01
CA GLY A 103 -1.19 -7.11 -18.17
C GLY A 103 -1.74 -6.56 -19.48
#